data_AF-A0A943J5S2-F1
#
_entry.id   AF-A0A943J5S2-F1
#
_cell.length_a   1.000
_cell.length_b   1.000
_cell.length_c   1.000
_cell.angle_alpha   90.00
_cell.angle_beta   90.00
_cell.angle_gamma   90.00
#
_symmetry.space_group_name_H-M   'P 1'
#
loop_
_entity.id
_entity.type
_entity.pdbx_description
1 polymer ?
#
loop_
_entity_poly.entity_id
_entity_poly.type
_entity_poly.pdbx_seq_one_letter_code
_entity_poly.pdbx_strand_id
1 'polypeptide(L)'
;MEKKKVILTLCKSFPVTHSKAGEATDFEKKLKDKSKIHTIRYNAKNVWNGRYKDIVSGKKYLSIREWTGRPYNSEQKEIAQLPKIGLQHVTMTYSSEDAYPEIWIDNKKVSIHEVAKNDGLSVEDFVEWFFGNNKENVFEGVVIHFTDFRY
;
A
#
# COMPACT_ATOMS: atom_id res chain seq x y z
N MET A 1 -26.61 12.22 8.25
CA MET A 1 -25.99 10.97 8.74
C MET A 1 -24.50 11.04 8.47
N GLU A 2 -23.65 10.70 9.44
CA GLU A 2 -22.20 10.65 9.24
C GLU A 2 -21.86 9.51 8.25
N LYS A 3 -21.06 9.83 7.23
CA LYS A 3 -20.65 8.86 6.20
C LYS A 3 -19.77 7.79 6.85
N LYS A 4 -20.07 6.50 6.63
CA LYS A 4 -19.26 5.41 7.19
C LYS A 4 -17.86 5.42 6.58
N LYS A 5 -16.85 4.99 7.34
CA LYS A 5 -15.44 4.99 6.90
C LYS A 5 -14.88 3.58 6.72
N VAL A 6 -13.96 3.43 5.77
CA VAL A 6 -13.04 2.29 5.66
C VAL A 6 -11.68 2.78 6.11
N ILE A 7 -11.10 2.16 7.14
CA ILE A 7 -9.78 2.55 7.65
C ILE A 7 -8.68 1.85 6.85
N LEU A 8 -7.68 2.62 6.44
CA LEU A 8 -6.41 2.14 5.90
C LEU A 8 -5.28 2.81 6.66
N THR A 9 -4.42 2.02 7.29
CA THR A 9 -3.31 2.56 8.08
C THR A 9 -1.99 2.46 7.32
N LEU A 10 -1.28 3.58 7.18
CA LEU A 10 0.10 3.64 6.71
C LEU A 10 1.07 3.50 7.89
N CYS A 11 2.23 2.86 7.65
CA CYS A 11 3.25 2.71 8.67
C CYS A 11 4.01 4.03 8.82
N LYS A 12 4.10 4.57 10.04
CA LYS A 12 4.90 5.77 10.33
C LYS A 12 6.40 5.49 10.30
N SER A 13 6.78 4.26 10.67
CA SER A 13 8.16 3.77 10.64
C SER A 13 8.25 2.41 9.95
N PHE A 14 9.44 2.07 9.46
CA PHE A 14 9.74 0.76 8.89
C PHE A 14 9.55 -0.36 9.93
N PRO A 15 9.00 -1.52 9.52
CA PRO A 15 8.69 -2.62 10.43
C PRO A 15 9.97 -3.26 10.98
N VAL A 16 9.85 -3.97 12.10
CA VAL A 16 10.99 -4.63 12.79
C VAL A 16 11.71 -5.69 11.95
N THR A 17 11.08 -6.16 10.88
CA THR A 17 11.65 -7.14 9.95
C THR A 17 12.42 -6.50 8.79
N HIS A 18 12.51 -5.17 8.76
CA HIS A 18 13.20 -4.41 7.71
C HIS A 18 14.53 -3.88 8.26
N SER A 19 15.54 -3.75 7.41
CA SER A 19 16.89 -3.28 7.74
C SER A 19 16.87 -1.90 8.41
N LYS A 20 16.07 -0.98 7.86
CA LYS A 20 15.75 0.35 8.41
C LYS A 20 14.75 0.35 9.58
N ALA A 21 14.59 -0.74 10.31
CA ALA A 21 13.59 -0.85 11.39
C ALA A 21 13.60 0.36 12.33
N GLY A 22 12.43 0.96 12.53
CA GLY A 22 12.26 2.14 13.40
C GLY A 22 12.54 3.48 12.73
N GLU A 23 13.20 3.52 11.57
CA GLU A 23 13.34 4.75 10.78
C GLU A 23 11.98 5.22 10.23
N ALA A 24 11.83 6.52 9.98
CA ALA A 24 10.60 7.10 9.47
C ALA A 24 10.36 6.73 7.98
N THR A 25 9.13 6.40 7.62
CA THR A 25 8.75 6.17 6.21
C THR A 25 8.41 7.46 5.45
N ASP A 26 8.07 8.52 6.21
CA ASP A 26 7.53 9.79 5.73
C ASP A 26 6.28 9.66 4.85
N PHE A 27 5.47 8.61 5.04
CA PHE A 27 4.28 8.38 4.23
C PHE A 27 3.23 9.50 4.31
N GLU A 28 2.97 10.11 5.49
CA GLU A 28 2.11 11.30 5.59
C GLU A 28 2.59 12.44 4.68
N LYS A 29 3.90 12.73 4.69
CA LYS A 29 4.50 13.79 3.86
C LYS A 29 4.40 13.42 2.37
N LYS A 30 4.81 12.20 2.00
CA LYS A 30 4.78 11.71 0.62
C LYS A 30 3.36 11.65 0.05
N LEU A 31 2.35 11.38 0.88
CA LEU A 31 0.94 11.45 0.49
C LEU A 31 0.52 12.89 0.18
N LYS A 32 0.90 13.85 1.04
CA LYS A 32 0.61 15.28 0.86
C LYS A 32 1.29 15.86 -0.38
N ASP A 33 2.54 15.48 -0.61
CA ASP A 33 3.34 15.91 -1.76
C ASP A 33 3.01 15.12 -3.05
N LYS A 34 2.03 14.20 -2.97
CA LYS A 34 1.56 13.35 -4.08
C LYS A 34 2.64 12.46 -4.71
N SER A 35 3.70 12.14 -3.96
CA SER A 35 4.71 11.15 -4.39
C SER A 35 4.33 9.72 -4.01
N LYS A 36 3.54 9.52 -2.94
CA LYS A 36 2.87 8.25 -2.64
C LYS A 36 1.43 8.30 -3.14
N ILE A 37 1.18 7.71 -4.31
CA ILE A 37 -0.12 7.74 -4.98
C ILE A 37 -0.93 6.46 -4.81
N HIS A 38 -0.33 5.41 -4.25
CA HIS A 38 -1.04 4.20 -3.86
C HIS A 38 -0.37 3.46 -2.69
N THR A 39 -1.01 2.37 -2.28
CA THR A 39 -0.42 1.36 -1.41
C THR A 39 -0.78 -0.03 -1.90
N ILE A 40 0.13 -0.99 -1.77
CA ILE A 40 -0.16 -2.41 -2.01
C ILE A 40 -0.58 -3.09 -0.70
N ARG A 41 -1.62 -3.93 -0.76
CA ARG A 41 -2.15 -4.67 0.39
C ARG A 41 -2.52 -6.10 0.03
N TYR A 42 -2.30 -7.01 0.97
CA TYR A 42 -2.89 -8.34 0.91
C TYR A 42 -4.42 -8.24 0.85
N ASN A 43 -5.04 -9.08 0.03
CA ASN A 43 -6.49 -9.06 -0.20
C ASN A 43 -7.16 -10.36 0.28
N ALA A 44 -6.96 -10.70 1.55
CA ALA A 44 -7.60 -11.85 2.18
C ALA A 44 -9.10 -11.90 1.86
N LYS A 45 -9.59 -13.01 1.30
CA LYS A 45 -11.03 -13.22 0.99
C LYS A 45 -11.66 -12.11 0.14
N ASN A 46 -10.88 -11.42 -0.69
CA ASN A 46 -11.35 -10.34 -1.56
C ASN A 46 -12.04 -9.17 -0.81
N VAL A 47 -11.66 -8.92 0.45
CA VAL A 47 -12.27 -7.89 1.30
C VAL A 47 -12.22 -6.49 0.68
N TRP A 48 -11.20 -6.19 -0.12
CA TRP A 48 -11.08 -4.88 -0.77
C TRP A 48 -12.09 -4.68 -1.89
N ASN A 49 -12.61 -5.74 -2.52
CA ASN A 49 -13.62 -5.61 -3.57
C ASN A 49 -14.92 -5.01 -3.00
N GLY A 50 -15.35 -5.46 -1.82
CA GLY A 50 -16.51 -4.91 -1.12
C GLY A 50 -16.28 -3.47 -0.62
N ARG A 51 -15.09 -3.21 -0.05
CA ARG A 51 -14.71 -1.86 0.41
C ARG A 51 -14.67 -0.86 -0.75
N TYR A 52 -14.08 -1.25 -1.87
CA TYR A 52 -14.05 -0.46 -3.10
C TYR A 52 -15.45 -0.11 -3.56
N LYS A 53 -16.35 -1.10 -3.71
CA LYS A 53 -17.75 -0.89 -4.11
C LYS A 53 -18.47 0.09 -3.17
N ASP A 54 -18.33 -0.08 -1.85
CA ASP A 54 -18.93 0.84 -0.87
C ASP A 54 -18.37 2.27 -0.98
N ILE A 55 -17.08 2.45 -1.29
CA ILE A 55 -16.47 3.77 -1.43
C ILE A 55 -16.93 4.45 -2.72
N VAL A 56 -16.81 3.77 -3.87
CA VAL A 56 -17.15 4.36 -5.18
C VAL A 56 -18.65 4.62 -5.35
N SER A 57 -19.51 3.86 -4.68
CA SER A 57 -20.96 4.14 -4.62
C SER A 57 -21.31 5.31 -3.71
N GLY A 58 -20.34 5.91 -3.02
CA GLY A 58 -20.58 7.02 -2.10
C GLY A 58 -21.17 6.61 -0.75
N LYS A 59 -21.30 5.31 -0.46
CA LYS A 59 -21.77 4.81 0.84
C LYS A 59 -20.71 4.96 1.93
N LYS A 60 -19.43 4.89 1.57
CA LYS A 60 -18.28 5.07 2.46
C LYS A 60 -17.24 6.03 1.88
N TYR A 61 -16.23 6.36 2.68
CA TYR A 61 -14.98 6.97 2.22
C TYR A 61 -13.78 6.21 2.80
N LEU A 62 -12.61 6.33 2.17
CA LEU A 62 -11.37 5.81 2.72
C LEU A 62 -10.79 6.83 3.71
N SER A 63 -10.58 6.40 4.94
CA SER A 63 -9.90 7.13 6.00
C SER A 63 -8.47 6.60 6.09
N ILE A 64 -7.51 7.38 5.59
CA ILE A 64 -6.08 7.06 5.67
C ILE A 64 -5.55 7.55 7.02
N ARG A 65 -4.91 6.66 7.76
CA ARG A 65 -4.46 6.90 9.12
C ARG A 65 -3.01 6.49 9.33
N GLU A 66 -2.41 6.99 10.39
CA GLU A 66 -1.13 6.51 10.92
C GLU A 66 -1.23 6.34 12.43
N TRP A 67 -0.46 5.40 12.99
CA TRP A 67 -0.34 5.26 14.44
C TRP A 67 0.51 6.40 15.01
N THR A 68 0.09 7.01 16.12
CA THR A 68 0.84 8.11 16.77
C THR A 68 2.12 7.62 17.44
N GLY A 69 2.13 6.36 17.88
CA GLY A 69 3.26 5.65 18.47
C GLY A 69 3.35 4.21 17.97
N ARG A 70 3.42 3.24 18.89
CA ARG A 70 3.56 1.81 18.54
C ARG A 70 2.33 1.30 17.79
N PRO A 71 2.49 0.59 16.65
CA PRO A 71 1.37 -0.01 15.94
C PRO A 71 0.50 -0.87 16.86
N TYR A 72 -0.82 -0.77 16.70
CA TYR A 72 -1.85 -1.48 17.49
C TYR A 72 -1.98 -1.07 18.96
N ASN A 73 -1.01 -0.34 19.50
CA ASN A 73 -0.94 0.05 20.91
C ASN A 73 -0.97 1.57 21.13
N SER A 74 -1.30 2.35 20.11
CA SER A 74 -1.36 3.81 20.18
C SER A 74 -2.59 4.35 19.47
N GLU A 75 -2.86 5.64 19.57
CA GLU A 75 -3.97 6.25 18.85
C GLU A 75 -3.69 6.29 17.34
N GLN A 76 -4.75 6.32 16.53
CA GLN A 76 -4.63 6.54 15.10
C GLN A 76 -4.99 7.98 14.76
N LYS A 77 -4.05 8.71 14.16
CA LYS A 77 -4.27 10.02 13.57
C LYS A 77 -4.74 9.86 12.13
N GLU A 78 -5.86 10.50 11.77
CA GLU A 78 -6.30 10.56 10.37
C GLU A 78 -5.48 11.61 9.62
N ILE A 79 -4.92 11.20 8.48
CA ILE A 79 -4.01 12.03 7.67
C ILE A 79 -4.59 12.38 6.30
N ALA A 80 -5.59 11.63 5.83
CA ALA A 80 -6.36 11.97 4.63
C ALA A 80 -7.72 11.27 4.60
N GLN A 81 -8.68 11.89 3.90
CA GLN A 81 -9.95 11.28 3.56
C GLN A 81 -10.11 11.25 2.04
N LEU A 82 -10.38 10.06 1.47
CA LEU A 82 -10.59 9.91 0.03
C LEU A 82 -12.03 9.46 -0.24
N PRO A 83 -12.86 10.27 -0.93
CA PRO A 83 -14.22 9.89 -1.27
C PRO A 83 -14.27 8.86 -2.42
N LYS A 84 -13.17 8.69 -3.16
CA LYS A 84 -12.99 7.78 -4.28
C LYS A 84 -11.60 7.15 -4.19
N ILE A 85 -11.48 5.90 -4.63
CA ILE A 85 -10.21 5.18 -4.75
C ILE A 85 -10.20 4.38 -6.05
N GLY A 86 -9.02 3.88 -6.44
CA GLY A 86 -8.88 2.81 -7.41
C GLY A 86 -8.53 1.47 -6.77
N LEU A 87 -8.80 0.39 -7.51
CA LEU A 87 -8.42 -0.97 -7.12
C LEU A 87 -7.95 -1.72 -8.37
N GLN A 88 -6.74 -2.25 -8.34
CA GLN A 88 -6.20 -3.19 -9.34
C GLN A 88 -5.64 -4.41 -8.62
N HIS A 89 -5.71 -5.58 -9.26
CA HIS A 89 -5.07 -6.80 -8.75
C HIS A 89 -3.57 -6.71 -8.95
N VAL A 90 -2.77 -7.19 -7.99
CA VAL A 90 -1.32 -7.28 -8.15
C VAL A 90 -0.81 -8.66 -7.77
N THR A 91 0.03 -9.20 -8.64
CA THR A 91 0.82 -10.40 -8.43
C THR A 91 2.30 -10.01 -8.52
N MET A 92 3.10 -10.42 -7.54
CA MET A 92 4.54 -10.21 -7.55
C MET A 92 5.24 -11.54 -7.33
N THR A 93 6.23 -11.86 -8.15
CA THR A 93 7.04 -13.07 -8.01
C THR A 93 8.49 -12.68 -7.81
N TYR A 94 9.18 -13.38 -6.92
CA TYR A 94 10.62 -13.18 -6.72
C TYR A 94 11.32 -14.51 -6.55
N SER A 95 12.40 -14.69 -7.32
CA SER A 95 13.35 -15.79 -7.24
C SER A 95 14.71 -15.28 -6.77
N SER A 96 15.52 -16.18 -6.19
CA SER A 96 16.90 -15.88 -5.81
C SER A 96 17.82 -15.58 -7.01
N GLU A 97 17.41 -15.96 -8.22
CA GLU A 97 18.12 -15.66 -9.48
C GLU A 97 17.71 -14.31 -10.10
N ASP A 98 16.60 -13.71 -9.66
CA ASP A 98 16.11 -12.45 -10.21
C ASP A 98 16.91 -11.26 -9.68
N ALA A 99 17.22 -10.30 -10.56
CA ALA A 99 17.79 -9.02 -10.12
C ALA A 99 16.78 -8.22 -9.26
N TYR A 100 15.49 -8.30 -9.61
CA TYR A 100 14.37 -7.67 -8.91
C TYR A 100 13.09 -8.51 -9.10
N PRO A 101 12.12 -8.43 -8.17
CA PRO A 101 10.81 -9.04 -8.33
C PRO A 101 10.11 -8.62 -9.63
N GLU A 102 9.47 -9.58 -10.29
CA GLU A 102 8.57 -9.30 -11.41
C GLU A 102 7.17 -8.96 -10.89
N ILE A 103 6.52 -7.95 -11.49
CA ILE A 103 5.23 -7.42 -11.02
C ILE A 103 4.23 -7.39 -12.17
N TRP A 104 3.04 -7.95 -11.93
CA TRP A 104 1.88 -7.86 -12.83
C TRP A 104 0.73 -7.18 -12.12
N ILE A 105 0.16 -6.16 -12.76
CA ILE A 105 -1.02 -5.46 -12.29
C ILE A 105 -2.12 -5.63 -13.34
N ASP A 106 -3.25 -6.22 -12.95
CA ASP A 106 -4.32 -6.66 -13.86
C ASP A 106 -3.79 -7.42 -15.10
N ASN A 107 -2.86 -8.35 -14.87
CA ASN A 107 -2.16 -9.16 -15.89
C ASN A 107 -1.19 -8.41 -16.82
N LYS A 108 -0.98 -7.11 -16.61
CA LYS A 108 0.04 -6.32 -17.32
C LYS A 108 1.33 -6.30 -16.53
N LYS A 109 2.45 -6.69 -17.15
CA LYS A 109 3.79 -6.56 -16.55
C LYS A 109 4.16 -5.09 -16.41
N VAL A 110 4.60 -4.68 -15.23
CA VAL A 110 4.95 -3.28 -14.90
C VAL A 110 6.34 -3.18 -14.30
N SER A 111 6.94 -1.98 -14.36
CA SER A 111 8.28 -1.75 -13.81
C SER A 111 8.24 -1.63 -12.28
N ILE A 112 9.10 -2.39 -11.59
CA ILE A 112 9.29 -2.25 -10.14
C ILE A 112 9.70 -0.82 -9.73
N HIS A 113 10.47 -0.12 -10.57
CA HIS A 113 10.89 1.24 -10.30
C HIS A 113 9.70 2.19 -10.23
N GLU A 114 8.72 2.00 -11.12
CA GLU A 114 7.49 2.78 -11.12
C GLU A 114 6.61 2.42 -9.93
N VAL A 115 6.45 1.12 -9.64
CA VAL A 115 5.63 0.64 -8.52
C VAL A 115 6.18 1.11 -7.18
N ALA A 116 7.48 0.95 -6.94
CA ALA A 116 8.14 1.39 -5.71
C ALA A 116 8.02 2.92 -5.54
N LYS A 117 8.30 3.69 -6.61
CA LYS A 117 8.17 5.14 -6.61
C LYS A 117 6.76 5.57 -6.25
N ASN A 118 5.74 4.98 -6.87
CA ASN A 118 4.34 5.33 -6.65
C ASN A 118 3.81 4.83 -5.29
N ASP A 119 4.42 3.79 -4.70
CA ASP A 119 4.24 3.40 -3.30
C ASP A 119 5.03 4.34 -2.33
N GLY A 120 5.86 5.24 -2.84
CA GLY A 120 6.63 6.17 -2.01
C GLY A 120 7.83 5.51 -1.30
N LEU A 121 8.39 4.46 -1.89
CA LEU A 121 9.59 3.77 -1.41
C LEU A 121 10.71 3.82 -2.46
N SER A 122 11.95 3.61 -2.01
CA SER A 122 13.03 3.22 -2.94
C SER A 122 12.77 1.79 -3.44
N VAL A 123 13.47 1.37 -4.50
CA VAL A 123 13.32 0.00 -4.99
C VAL A 123 13.79 -1.00 -3.94
N GLU A 124 14.91 -0.71 -3.28
CA GLU A 124 15.51 -1.56 -2.25
C GLU A 124 14.58 -1.73 -1.05
N ASP A 125 14.05 -0.60 -0.54
CA ASP A 125 13.10 -0.62 0.58
C ASP A 125 11.81 -1.35 0.18
N PHE A 126 11.33 -1.17 -1.05
CA PHE A 126 10.14 -1.85 -1.55
C PHE A 126 10.35 -3.37 -1.63
N VAL A 127 11.47 -3.82 -2.20
CA VAL A 127 11.81 -5.25 -2.29
C VAL A 127 11.91 -5.87 -0.91
N GLU A 128 12.62 -5.23 0.01
CA GLU A 128 12.76 -5.72 1.38
C GLU A 128 11.42 -5.74 2.12
N TRP A 129 10.56 -4.75 1.88
CA TRP A 129 9.23 -4.67 2.50
C TRP A 129 8.35 -5.88 2.17
N PHE A 130 8.41 -6.40 0.94
CA PHE A 130 7.60 -7.55 0.51
C PHE A 130 8.31 -8.89 0.61
N PHE A 131 9.64 -8.93 0.46
CA PHE A 131 10.41 -10.16 0.31
C PHE A 131 11.61 -10.32 1.26
N GLY A 132 11.84 -9.38 2.18
CA GLY A 132 13.01 -9.41 3.07
C GLY A 132 13.12 -10.69 3.92
N ASN A 133 11.99 -11.25 4.34
CA ASN A 133 11.95 -12.48 5.14
C ASN A 133 11.91 -13.77 4.30
N ASN A 134 11.56 -13.69 3.02
CA ASN A 134 11.53 -14.86 2.13
C ASN A 134 11.70 -14.38 0.67
N LYS A 135 12.91 -14.57 0.14
CA LYS A 135 13.29 -14.16 -1.21
C LYS A 135 12.69 -15.04 -2.32
N GLU A 136 12.07 -16.15 -1.95
CA GLU A 136 11.41 -17.07 -2.88
C GLU A 136 9.93 -17.15 -2.54
N ASN A 137 9.16 -16.22 -3.11
CA ASN A 137 7.76 -16.13 -2.78
C ASN A 137 6.93 -15.48 -3.90
N VAL A 138 5.63 -15.79 -3.86
CA VAL A 138 4.61 -15.11 -4.65
C VAL A 138 3.77 -14.28 -3.69
N PHE A 139 3.65 -12.99 -3.97
CA PHE A 139 2.74 -12.10 -3.28
C PHE A 139 1.50 -11.86 -4.15
N GLU A 140 0.33 -12.10 -3.58
CA GLU A 140 -0.97 -11.82 -4.19
C GLU A 140 -1.74 -10.78 -3.38
N GLY A 141 -2.22 -9.74 -4.05
CA GLY A 141 -2.88 -8.64 -3.37
C GLY A 141 -3.59 -7.67 -4.29
N VAL A 142 -3.73 -6.44 -3.80
CA VAL A 142 -4.34 -5.33 -4.54
C VAL A 142 -3.51 -4.07 -4.41
N VAL A 143 -3.47 -3.30 -5.48
CA VAL A 143 -3.06 -1.90 -5.47
C VAL A 143 -4.27 -1.04 -5.15
N ILE A 144 -4.19 -0.26 -4.09
CA ILE A 144 -5.23 0.69 -3.69
C ILE A 144 -4.75 2.08 -4.09
N HIS A 145 -5.33 2.62 -5.17
CA HIS A 145 -4.93 3.91 -5.70
C HIS A 145 -5.61 5.04 -4.95
N PHE A 146 -4.82 6.03 -4.56
CA PHE A 146 -5.26 7.27 -3.93
C PHE A 146 -5.63 8.36 -4.95
N THR A 147 -5.31 8.13 -6.22
CA THR A 147 -5.56 9.05 -7.34
C THR A 147 -6.29 8.32 -8.49
N ASP A 148 -6.55 9.03 -9.59
CA ASP A 148 -7.14 8.45 -10.80
C ASP A 148 -6.13 7.64 -11.65
N PHE A 149 -4.83 7.64 -11.31
CA PHE A 149 -3.79 6.87 -12.01
C PHE A 149 -4.05 5.36 -11.97
N ARG A 150 -3.80 4.65 -13.07
CA ARG A 150 -3.84 3.17 -13.17
C ARG A 150 -2.65 2.68 -13.99
N TYR A 151 -2.20 1.48 -13.66
CA TYR A 151 -1.16 0.76 -14.39
C TYR A 151 -1.68 0.15 -15.69
#